data_AF-A0A925UX39-F1
#
_entry.id   AF-A0A925UX39-F1
#
_cell.length_a   1.000
_cell.length_b   1.000
_cell.length_c   1.000
_cell.angle_alpha   90.00
_cell.angle_beta   90.00
_cell.angle_gamma   90.00
#
_symmetry.space_group_name_H-M   'P 1'
#
loop_
_entity.id
_entity.type
_entity.pdbx_description
1 polymer ?
#
loop_
_entity_poly.entity_id
_entity_poly.type
_entity_poly.pdbx_seq_one_letter_code
_entity_poly.pdbx_strand_id
1 'polypeptide(L)'
;CGKCHTESEKVWKKSKHAVALKTLEREGHDRDPDCVECHVVGLASIYGFTSRKATPGLTDVGCESCHGPGAKHSLTPKEVPMGKVGQESCMPCHKSENSPHFDFAKYWAKIAHK
;
A
#
# COMPACT_ATOMS: atom_id res chain seq x y z
N CYS A 1 -4.94 10.00 -5.23
CA CYS A 1 -3.99 10.35 -4.16
C CYS A 1 -2.96 11.40 -4.62
N GLY A 2 -1.99 11.04 -5.47
CA GLY A 2 -0.86 11.92 -5.81
C GLY A 2 -1.18 13.25 -6.48
N LYS A 3 -2.32 13.36 -7.19
CA LYS A 3 -2.78 14.62 -7.80
C LYS A 3 -3.05 15.73 -6.76
N CYS A 4 -3.48 15.36 -5.55
CA CYS A 4 -3.81 16.29 -4.47
C CYS A 4 -2.77 16.27 -3.33
N HIS A 5 -2.12 15.13 -3.10
CA HIS A 5 -1.16 14.91 -2.02
C HIS A 5 0.24 14.66 -2.58
N THR A 6 0.83 15.66 -3.22
CA THR A 6 2.12 15.54 -3.94
C THR A 6 3.28 15.23 -3.00
N GLU A 7 3.33 15.81 -1.81
CA GLU A 7 4.40 15.55 -0.84
C GLU A 7 4.33 14.12 -0.28
N SER A 8 3.13 13.67 0.11
CA SER A 8 2.91 12.28 0.52
C SER A 8 3.24 11.28 -0.58
N GLU A 9 2.89 11.61 -1.84
CA GLU A 9 3.25 10.78 -2.99
C GLU A 9 4.77 10.69 -3.18
N LYS A 10 5.53 11.77 -2.99
CA LYS A 10 6.99 11.75 -3.04
C LYS A 10 7.60 10.85 -1.96
N VAL A 11 7.03 10.86 -0.75
CA VAL A 11 7.46 9.96 0.33
C VAL A 11 7.18 8.51 -0.06
N TRP A 12 5.97 8.20 -0.52
CA TRP A 12 5.59 6.87 -0.98
C TRP A 12 6.50 6.36 -2.11
N LYS A 13 6.73 7.18 -3.15
CA LYS A 13 7.58 6.83 -4.32
C LYS A 13 9.02 6.47 -3.94
N LYS A 14 9.53 6.98 -2.82
CA LYS A 14 10.88 6.67 -2.30
C LYS A 14 10.92 5.44 -1.40
N SER A 15 9.77 4.90 -1.02
CA SER A 15 9.65 3.75 -0.13
C SER A 15 9.74 2.42 -0.88
N LYS A 16 10.01 1.34 -0.15
CA LYS A 16 9.96 -0.03 -0.70
C LYS A 16 8.54 -0.45 -1.13
N HIS A 17 7.52 0.17 -0.54
CA HIS A 17 6.12 -0.11 -0.88
C HIS A 17 5.78 0.24 -2.32
N ALA A 18 6.40 1.26 -2.91
CA ALA A 18 6.16 1.68 -4.29
C ALA A 18 6.78 0.77 -5.37
N VAL A 19 7.51 -0.27 -4.96
CA VAL A 19 8.13 -1.25 -5.87
C VAL A 19 7.85 -2.69 -5.42
N ALA A 20 6.88 -2.89 -4.53
CA ALA A 20 6.61 -4.16 -3.89
C ALA A 20 6.30 -5.28 -4.87
N LEU A 21 5.41 -5.08 -5.85
CA LEU A 21 5.11 -6.15 -6.81
C LEU A 21 6.32 -6.44 -7.70
N LYS A 22 7.08 -5.40 -8.05
CA LYS A 22 8.31 -5.55 -8.85
C LYS A 22 9.37 -6.41 -8.16
N THR A 23 9.40 -6.47 -6.83
CA THR A 23 10.32 -7.39 -6.14
C THR A 23 9.90 -8.84 -6.35
N LEU A 24 8.60 -9.14 -6.27
CA LEU A 24 8.08 -10.49 -6.52
C LEU A 24 8.30 -10.93 -7.96
N GLU A 25 8.11 -10.05 -8.94
CA GLU A 25 8.34 -10.37 -10.36
C GLU A 25 9.78 -10.78 -10.63
N ARG A 26 10.74 -10.11 -9.99
CA ARG A 26 12.16 -10.46 -10.12
C ARG A 26 12.46 -11.82 -9.49
N GLU A 27 11.72 -12.20 -8.47
CA GLU A 27 11.92 -13.42 -7.69
C GLU A 27 11.02 -14.59 -8.18
N GLY A 28 10.10 -14.33 -9.12
CA GLY A 28 9.20 -15.34 -9.67
C GLY A 28 7.97 -15.65 -8.81
N HIS A 29 7.63 -14.78 -7.87
CA HIS A 29 6.52 -14.95 -6.91
C HIS A 29 5.33 -14.00 -7.17
N ASP A 30 5.29 -13.30 -8.29
CA ASP A 30 4.25 -12.30 -8.64
C ASP A 30 2.86 -12.89 -8.92
N ARG A 31 2.75 -14.22 -8.90
CA ARG A 31 1.50 -14.98 -9.09
C ARG A 31 1.12 -15.83 -7.90
N ASP A 32 1.94 -15.83 -6.85
CA ASP A 32 1.66 -16.54 -5.61
C ASP A 32 0.72 -15.66 -4.75
N PRO A 33 -0.54 -16.07 -4.51
CA PRO A 33 -1.49 -15.26 -3.74
C PRO A 33 -0.98 -14.91 -2.34
N ASP A 34 -0.24 -15.82 -1.70
CA ASP A 34 0.30 -15.63 -0.35
C ASP A 34 1.36 -14.51 -0.32
N CYS A 35 2.06 -14.31 -1.43
CA CYS A 35 3.01 -13.21 -1.60
C CYS A 35 2.32 -11.93 -2.07
N VAL A 36 1.44 -12.05 -3.07
CA VAL A 36 0.81 -10.91 -3.75
C VAL A 36 -0.14 -10.17 -2.81
N GLU A 37 -0.82 -10.84 -1.87
CA GLU A 37 -1.77 -10.20 -0.94
C GLU A 37 -1.17 -9.00 -0.21
N CYS A 38 0.13 -9.04 0.07
CA CYS A 38 0.87 -7.97 0.75
C CYS A 38 1.69 -7.07 -0.17
N HIS A 39 1.68 -7.30 -1.47
CA HIS A 39 2.50 -6.59 -2.45
C HIS A 39 1.68 -5.78 -3.45
N VAL A 40 0.35 -5.74 -3.30
CA VAL A 40 -0.58 -4.96 -4.13
C VAL A 40 -1.67 -4.31 -3.28
N VAL A 41 -2.51 -3.47 -3.88
CA VAL A 41 -3.67 -2.90 -3.19
C VAL A 41 -4.85 -3.86 -3.27
N GLY A 42 -5.25 -4.41 -2.12
CA GLY A 42 -6.56 -5.00 -1.90
C GLY A 42 -6.86 -6.29 -2.65
N LEU A 43 -5.91 -7.22 -2.80
CA LEU A 43 -6.07 -8.47 -3.58
C LEU A 43 -7.37 -9.24 -3.28
N ALA A 44 -7.79 -9.32 -2.01
CA ALA A 44 -9.01 -10.01 -1.59
C ALA A 44 -10.33 -9.24 -1.91
N SER A 45 -10.24 -8.00 -2.39
CA SER A 45 -11.37 -7.15 -2.72
C SER A 45 -11.75 -7.28 -4.19
N ILE A 46 -13.06 -7.30 -4.49
CA ILE A 46 -13.56 -7.20 -5.87
C ILE A 46 -13.20 -5.88 -6.57
N TYR A 47 -12.81 -4.85 -5.80
CA TYR A 47 -12.32 -3.56 -6.30
C TYR A 47 -10.80 -3.44 -6.27
N GLY A 48 -10.10 -4.53 -5.91
CA GLY A 48 -8.67 -4.57 -5.72
C GLY A 48 -7.85 -4.85 -6.97
N PHE A 49 -6.56 -5.05 -6.77
CA PHE A 49 -5.64 -5.44 -7.83
C PHE A 49 -6.03 -6.78 -8.46
N THR A 50 -6.04 -6.82 -9.79
CA THR A 50 -6.27 -8.05 -10.58
C THR A 50 -5.10 -8.35 -11.52
N SER A 51 -4.57 -7.32 -12.19
CA SER A 51 -3.36 -7.41 -12.99
C SER A 51 -2.82 -6.01 -13.28
N ARG A 52 -1.55 -5.90 -13.68
CA ARG A 52 -0.97 -4.64 -14.16
C ARG A 52 -1.77 -4.00 -15.30
N LYS A 53 -2.37 -4.81 -16.17
CA LYS A 53 -3.14 -4.32 -17.33
C LYS A 53 -4.52 -3.80 -16.92
N ALA A 54 -5.22 -4.55 -16.09
CA ALA A 54 -6.59 -4.22 -15.69
C ALA A 54 -6.63 -3.13 -14.61
N THR A 55 -5.69 -3.16 -13.66
CA THR A 55 -5.67 -2.29 -12.49
C THR A 55 -4.26 -1.71 -12.25
N PRO A 56 -3.68 -0.97 -13.23
CA PRO A 56 -2.31 -0.45 -13.11
C PRO A 56 -2.12 0.44 -11.87
N GLY A 57 -3.14 1.20 -11.48
CA GLY A 57 -3.10 2.09 -10.31
C GLY A 57 -3.17 1.38 -8.95
N LEU A 58 -3.45 0.08 -8.92
CA LEU A 58 -3.49 -0.75 -7.71
C LEU A 58 -2.26 -1.66 -7.60
N THR A 59 -1.29 -1.48 -8.50
CA THR A 59 0.00 -2.15 -8.42
C THR A 59 0.78 -1.63 -7.21
N ASP A 60 1.57 -2.51 -6.61
CA ASP A 60 2.42 -2.22 -5.46
C ASP A 60 1.60 -1.89 -4.19
N VAL A 61 2.28 -1.72 -3.05
CA VAL A 61 1.59 -1.33 -1.80
C VAL A 61 1.28 0.16 -1.88
N GLY A 62 0.07 0.50 -2.29
CA GLY A 62 -0.40 1.87 -2.52
C GLY A 62 -0.94 2.59 -1.29
N CYS A 63 -1.41 3.83 -1.48
CA CYS A 63 -1.96 4.65 -0.39
C CYS A 63 -3.12 3.96 0.34
N GLU A 64 -3.98 3.28 -0.42
CA GLU A 64 -5.20 2.65 0.08
C GLU A 64 -4.91 1.36 0.88
N SER A 65 -3.70 0.80 0.77
CA SER A 65 -3.28 -0.34 1.62
C SER A 65 -3.17 0.04 3.10
N CYS A 66 -2.90 1.31 3.41
CA CYS A 66 -2.84 1.81 4.80
C CYS A 66 -4.05 2.68 5.16
N HIS A 67 -4.44 3.59 4.27
CA HIS A 67 -5.50 4.58 4.54
C HIS A 67 -6.91 4.08 4.23
N GLY A 68 -7.04 2.87 3.67
CA GLY A 68 -8.30 2.30 3.19
C GLY A 68 -8.78 2.89 1.86
N PRO A 69 -9.95 2.45 1.36
CA PRO A 69 -10.48 2.87 0.06
C PRO A 69 -10.73 4.38 -0.01
N GLY A 70 -10.12 5.06 -0.97
CA GLY A 70 -10.13 6.51 -1.12
C GLY A 70 -11.18 7.05 -2.07
N ALA A 71 -12.02 6.19 -2.67
CA ALA A 71 -12.99 6.59 -3.68
C ALA A 71 -13.92 7.73 -3.22
N LYS A 72 -14.52 7.60 -2.02
CA LYS A 72 -15.39 8.65 -1.45
C LYS A 72 -14.63 9.92 -1.12
N HIS A 73 -13.44 9.78 -0.52
CA HIS A 73 -12.55 10.91 -0.24
C HIS A 73 -12.20 11.68 -1.52
N SER A 74 -11.95 10.99 -2.63
CA SER A 74 -11.62 11.65 -3.90
C SER A 74 -12.74 12.52 -4.47
N LEU A 75 -14.00 12.23 -4.12
CA LEU A 75 -15.18 12.98 -4.56
C LEU A 75 -15.48 14.17 -3.64
N THR A 76 -15.40 13.96 -2.32
CA THR A 76 -15.75 14.99 -1.31
C THR A 76 -14.68 15.10 -0.21
N PRO A 77 -13.44 15.51 -0.55
CA PRO A 77 -12.28 15.40 0.36
C PRO A 77 -12.38 16.25 1.62
N LYS A 78 -13.21 17.31 1.61
CA LYS A 78 -13.45 18.18 2.78
C LYS A 78 -14.37 17.54 3.81
N GLU A 79 -15.26 16.64 3.37
CA GLU A 79 -16.27 16.00 4.22
C GLU A 79 -15.84 14.59 4.63
N VAL A 80 -15.14 13.89 3.73
CA VAL A 80 -14.68 12.52 3.93
C VAL A 80 -13.16 12.53 3.97
N PRO A 81 -12.53 12.63 5.16
CA PRO A 81 -11.09 12.48 5.28
C PRO A 81 -10.67 11.03 5.02
N MET A 82 -9.41 10.82 4.60
CA MET A 82 -8.83 9.48 4.54
C MET A 82 -8.71 8.87 5.94
N GLY A 83 -8.67 7.53 6.00
CA GLY A 83 -8.42 6.81 7.25
C GLY A 83 -7.10 7.22 7.90
N LYS A 84 -7.12 7.32 9.23
CA LYS A 84 -5.89 7.47 10.02
C LYS A 84 -5.12 6.16 10.01
N VAL A 85 -3.80 6.26 9.99
CA VAL A 85 -2.90 5.11 9.95
C VAL A 85 -2.24 4.95 11.31
N GLY A 86 -2.28 3.73 11.83
CA GLY A 86 -1.60 3.32 13.05
C GLY A 86 -0.85 2.00 12.85
N GLN A 87 -0.38 1.42 13.94
CA GLN A 87 0.36 0.16 13.91
C GLN A 87 -0.48 -0.99 13.33
N GLU A 88 -1.79 -0.97 13.59
CA GLU A 88 -2.77 -1.91 13.08
C GLU A 88 -2.86 -1.91 11.55
N SER A 89 -2.55 -0.79 10.89
CA SER A 89 -2.52 -0.73 9.42
C SER A 89 -1.32 -1.47 8.83
N CYS A 90 -0.26 -1.69 9.61
CA CYS A 90 0.98 -2.35 9.15
C CYS A 90 0.96 -3.86 9.36
N MET A 91 0.32 -4.31 10.43
CA MET A 91 0.32 -5.70 10.91
C MET A 91 -0.35 -6.75 10.02
N PRO A 92 -1.23 -6.44 9.06
CA PRO A 92 -1.72 -7.43 8.10
C PRO A 92 -0.58 -8.10 7.30
N CYS A 93 0.49 -7.33 7.03
CA CYS A 93 1.63 -7.77 6.23
C CYS A 93 2.95 -7.87 7.00
N HIS A 94 3.18 -6.96 7.96
CA HIS A 94 4.36 -7.00 8.81
C HIS A 94 4.16 -7.93 10.01
N LYS A 95 4.11 -9.23 9.72
CA LYS A 95 4.06 -10.32 10.72
C LYS A 95 5.44 -10.98 10.86
N SER A 96 5.63 -11.81 11.87
CA SER A 96 6.90 -12.53 12.13
C SER A 96 7.39 -13.34 10.92
N GLU A 97 6.46 -13.91 10.17
CA GLU A 97 6.75 -14.78 9.02
C GLU A 97 7.31 -14.00 7.83
N ASN A 98 6.79 -12.79 7.61
CA ASN A 98 7.10 -11.96 6.43
C ASN A 98 8.06 -10.81 6.74
N SER A 99 8.13 -10.40 8.00
CA SER A 99 8.91 -9.25 8.48
C SER A 99 9.41 -9.49 9.91
N PRO A 100 10.32 -10.48 10.12
CA PRO A 100 10.77 -10.89 11.45
C PRO A 100 11.49 -9.80 12.25
N HIS A 101 11.93 -8.72 11.58
CA HIS A 101 12.60 -7.58 12.20
C HIS A 101 11.75 -6.31 12.19
N PHE A 102 10.43 -6.45 12.03
CA PHE A 102 9.53 -5.31 12.04
C PHE A 102 9.55 -4.59 13.40
N ASP A 103 9.87 -3.31 13.35
CA ASP A 103 9.82 -2.38 14.47
C ASP A 103 8.98 -1.19 14.01
N PHE A 104 7.78 -1.05 14.59
CA PHE A 104 6.80 -0.07 14.12
C PHE A 104 7.39 1.35 14.12
N ALA A 105 8.06 1.77 15.20
CA ALA A 105 8.60 3.12 15.30
C ALA A 105 9.66 3.39 14.22
N LYS A 106 10.61 2.46 14.02
CA LYS A 106 11.67 2.59 13.02
C LYS A 106 11.15 2.53 11.58
N TYR A 107 10.13 1.71 11.33
CA TYR A 107 9.56 1.57 9.99
C TYR A 107 8.67 2.75 9.66
N TRP A 108 7.83 3.18 10.61
CA TRP A 108 6.95 4.35 10.48
C TRP A 108 7.74 5.61 10.13
N ALA A 109 8.87 5.85 10.79
CA ALA A 109 9.72 7.03 10.52
C ALA A 109 10.17 7.16 9.04
N LYS A 110 10.18 6.07 8.27
CA LYS A 110 10.59 6.07 6.85
C LYS A 110 9.47 6.46 5.88
N ILE A 111 8.21 6.30 6.31
CA ILE A 111 7.02 6.47 5.48
C ILE A 111 6.07 7.54 6.04
N ALA A 112 6.29 8.02 7.27
CA ALA A 112 5.49 9.06 7.89
C ALA A 112 5.40 10.32 7.01
N HIS A 113 4.19 10.79 6.81
CA HIS A 113 3.88 11.96 5.99
C HIS A 113 2.63 12.67 6.54
N LYS A 114 2.31 13.84 5.97
CA LYS A 114 1.14 14.65 6.28
C LYS A 114 0.44 15.05 4.99
#